data_AF-A0A1I2M1F4-F1
#
_entry.id   AF-A0A1I2M1F4-F1
#
_cell.length_a   1.000
_cell.length_b   1.000
_cell.length_c   1.000
_cell.angle_alpha   90.00
_cell.angle_beta   90.00
_cell.angle_gamma   90.00
#
_symmetry.space_group_name_H-M   'P 1'
#
loop_
_entity.id
_entity.type
_entity.pdbx_description
1 polymer ?
#
loop_
_entity_poly.entity_id
_entity_poly.type
_entity_poly.pdbx_seq_one_letter_code
_entity_poly.pdbx_strand_id
1 'polypeptide(L)'
;MAWLSRAGAVVEELVLEFDQGHRLLPAFVDSGWIDAAAVPALAELDRQLDEMGGDHQRALWTAEALATRPEWDRVRFLARAALILLP
;
A
#
# COMPACT_ATOMS: atom_id res chain seq x y z
N MET A 1 -17.82 -3.94 12.68
CA MET A 1 -17.29 -5.32 12.74
C MET A 1 -17.69 -6.19 11.56
N ALA A 2 -18.86 -6.01 10.92
CA ALA A 2 -19.26 -6.80 9.72
C ALA A 2 -18.51 -6.44 8.41
N TRP A 3 -17.90 -5.26 8.30
CA TRP A 3 -17.11 -4.89 7.11
C TRP A 3 -15.75 -5.59 7.07
N LEU A 4 -15.18 -5.90 8.24
CA LEU A 4 -13.84 -6.51 8.35
C LEU A 4 -13.83 -8.00 7.99
N SER A 5 -14.93 -8.75 8.16
CA SER A 5 -15.01 -10.13 7.65
C SER A 5 -15.11 -10.19 6.11
N ARG A 6 -15.47 -9.08 5.45
CA ARG A 6 -15.34 -8.87 4.00
C ARG A 6 -13.96 -8.32 3.62
N ALA A 7 -13.14 -7.94 4.61
CA ALA A 7 -11.93 -7.16 4.37
C ALA A 7 -10.69 -7.96 3.98
N GLY A 8 -10.70 -9.30 4.00
CA GLY A 8 -9.63 -10.07 3.33
C GLY A 8 -9.55 -9.71 1.84
N ALA A 9 -10.71 -9.75 1.15
CA ALA A 9 -10.82 -9.28 -0.23
C ALA A 9 -10.51 -7.79 -0.36
N VAL A 10 -10.89 -6.96 0.63
CA VAL A 10 -10.55 -5.52 0.62
C VAL A 10 -9.06 -5.28 0.80
N VAL A 11 -8.34 -6.10 1.56
CA VAL A 11 -6.89 -5.95 1.77
C VAL A 11 -6.14 -6.33 0.50
N GLU A 12 -6.55 -7.42 -0.18
CA GLU A 12 -6.02 -7.77 -1.49
C GLU A 12 -6.34 -6.70 -2.54
N GLU A 13 -7.60 -6.24 -2.61
CA GLU A 13 -8.04 -5.19 -3.54
C GLU A 13 -7.32 -3.86 -3.30
N LEU A 14 -7.11 -3.46 -2.03
CA LEU A 14 -6.34 -2.26 -1.66
C LEU A 14 -4.92 -2.28 -2.25
N VAL A 15 -4.24 -3.42 -2.17
CA VAL A 15 -2.86 -3.51 -2.68
C VAL A 15 -2.84 -3.61 -4.19
N LEU A 16 -3.81 -4.29 -4.81
CA LEU A 16 -3.95 -4.31 -6.26
C LEU A 16 -4.22 -2.90 -6.82
N GLU A 17 -5.08 -2.11 -6.19
CA GLU A 17 -5.33 -0.72 -6.57
C GLU A 17 -4.07 0.14 -6.42
N PHE A 18 -3.31 -0.06 -5.33
CA PHE A 18 -2.05 0.66 -5.12
C PHE A 18 -1.00 0.30 -6.18
N ASP A 19 -0.77 -0.99 -6.46
CA ASP A 19 0.15 -1.46 -7.50
C ASP A 19 -0.21 -0.89 -8.88
N GLN A 20 -1.51 -0.88 -9.22
CA GLN A 20 -1.99 -0.25 -10.45
C GLN A 20 -1.67 1.25 -10.51
N GLY A 21 -1.92 1.98 -9.42
CA GLY A 21 -1.56 3.40 -9.31
C GLY A 21 -0.05 3.64 -9.37
N HIS A 22 0.74 2.79 -8.72
CA HIS A 22 2.19 2.88 -8.68
C HIS A 22 2.81 2.68 -10.08
N ARG A 23 2.28 1.75 -10.89
CA ARG A 23 2.69 1.60 -12.30
C ARG A 23 2.42 2.83 -13.16
N LEU A 24 1.44 3.65 -12.78
CA LEU A 24 1.09 4.90 -13.45
C LEU A 24 1.85 6.10 -12.89
N LEU A 25 2.68 5.92 -11.85
CA LEU A 25 3.40 7.00 -11.17
C LEU A 25 4.23 7.88 -12.13
N PRO A 26 4.94 7.34 -13.14
CA PRO A 26 5.63 8.20 -14.12
C PRO A 26 4.69 9.17 -14.84
N ALA A 27 3.50 8.71 -15.24
CA ALA A 27 2.52 9.56 -15.92
C ALA A 27 1.91 10.62 -14.96
N PHE A 28 1.75 10.30 -13.68
CA PHE A 28 1.31 11.27 -12.68
C PHE A 28 2.36 12.34 -12.38
N VAL A 29 3.65 11.99 -12.40
CA VAL A 29 4.74 12.95 -12.29
C VAL A 29 4.83 13.84 -13.54
N ASP A 30 4.78 13.24 -14.73
CA ASP A 30 4.84 13.98 -16.00
C ASP A 30 3.66 14.97 -16.17
N SER A 31 2.49 14.63 -15.63
CA SER A 31 1.30 15.50 -15.63
C SER A 31 1.25 16.50 -14.46
N GLY A 32 2.22 16.46 -13.54
CA GLY A 32 2.29 17.34 -12.37
C GLY A 32 1.26 17.03 -11.28
N TRP A 33 0.57 15.88 -11.35
CA TRP A 33 -0.38 15.44 -10.33
C TRP A 33 0.32 14.96 -9.06
N ILE A 34 1.53 14.44 -9.17
CA ILE A 34 2.37 14.02 -8.06
C ILE A 34 3.73 14.69 -8.19
N ASP A 35 4.23 15.26 -7.09
CA ASP A 35 5.59 15.79 -7.04
C ASP A 35 6.59 14.62 -7.12
N ALA A 36 7.64 14.78 -7.95
CA ALA A 36 8.72 13.81 -8.06
C ALA A 36 9.40 13.51 -6.70
N ALA A 37 9.34 14.45 -5.74
CA ALA A 37 9.81 14.25 -4.36
C ALA A 37 9.06 13.14 -3.61
N ALA A 38 7.82 12.82 -3.98
CA ALA A 38 7.03 11.74 -3.36
C ALA A 38 7.39 10.35 -3.90
N VAL A 39 8.05 10.26 -5.07
CA VAL A 39 8.34 8.98 -5.76
C VAL A 39 9.13 8.00 -4.89
N PRO A 40 10.23 8.40 -4.21
CA PRO A 40 10.98 7.47 -3.36
C PRO A 40 10.15 6.90 -2.21
N ALA A 41 9.24 7.70 -1.64
CA ALA A 41 8.37 7.24 -0.55
C ALA A 41 7.30 6.26 -1.03
N LEU A 42 6.72 6.50 -2.22
CA LEU A 42 5.76 5.58 -2.84
C LEU A 42 6.41 4.27 -3.27
N ALA A 43 7.63 4.31 -3.82
CA ALA A 43 8.38 3.11 -4.20
C ALA A 43 8.77 2.25 -2.99
N GLU A 44 9.11 2.87 -1.86
CA GLU A 44 9.40 2.13 -0.62
C GLU A 44 8.12 1.47 -0.03
N LEU A 45 6.97 2.12 -0.17
CA LEU A 45 5.68 1.53 0.20
C LEU A 45 5.33 0.34 -0.70
N ASP A 46 5.50 0.49 -2.02
CA ASP A 46 5.29 -0.58 -3.01
C ASP A 46 6.15 -1.81 -2.69
N ARG A 47 7.45 -1.60 -2.48
CA ARG A 47 8.40 -2.64 -2.10
C ARG A 47 7.96 -3.37 -0.82
N GLN A 48 7.48 -2.65 0.18
CA GLN A 48 7.00 -3.26 1.44
C GLN A 48 5.77 -4.16 1.21
N LEU A 49 4.86 -3.77 0.33
CA LEU A 49 3.65 -4.54 0.01
C LEU A 49 4.00 -5.78 -0.82
N ASP A 50 4.92 -5.65 -1.78
CA ASP A 50 5.47 -6.77 -2.55
C ASP A 50 6.17 -7.79 -1.64
N GLU A 51 6.95 -7.31 -0.67
CA GLU A 51 7.62 -8.16 0.32
C GLU A 51 6.66 -8.90 1.23
N MET A 52 5.43 -8.43 1.41
CA MET A 52 4.38 -9.12 2.17
C MET A 52 3.61 -10.13 1.31
N GLY A 53 3.87 -10.16 0.01
CA GLY A 53 3.18 -11.01 -0.96
C GLY A 53 3.61 -12.47 -0.96
N GLY A 54 2.93 -13.25 -1.81
CA GLY A 54 3.21 -14.68 -2.02
C GLY A 54 2.53 -15.61 -1.03
N ASP A 55 2.40 -16.88 -1.43
CA ASP A 55 1.59 -17.87 -0.71
C ASP A 55 2.03 -18.11 0.74
N HIS A 56 3.33 -18.01 1.02
CA HIS A 56 3.89 -18.18 2.36
C HIS A 56 3.49 -17.08 3.35
N GLN A 57 3.01 -15.94 2.86
CA GLN A 57 2.58 -14.79 3.66
C GLN A 57 1.07 -14.55 3.62
N ARG A 58 0.28 -15.49 3.09
CA ARG A 58 -1.18 -15.37 2.98
C ARG A 58 -1.87 -14.96 4.29
N ALA A 59 -1.31 -15.33 5.45
CA ALA A 59 -1.81 -14.95 6.76
C ALA A 59 -1.80 -13.42 7.03
N LEU A 60 -0.93 -12.66 6.35
CA LEU A 60 -0.87 -11.20 6.42
C LEU A 60 -2.04 -10.53 5.69
N TRP A 61 -2.73 -11.24 4.79
CA TRP A 61 -3.78 -10.71 3.92
C TRP A 61 -5.18 -10.93 4.50
N THR A 62 -5.30 -10.67 5.80
CA THR A 62 -6.56 -10.79 6.54
C THR A 62 -6.87 -9.48 7.26
N ALA A 63 -8.14 -9.26 7.57
CA ALA A 63 -8.56 -8.07 8.30
C ALA A 63 -7.99 -8.00 9.73
N GLU A 64 -7.83 -9.17 10.36
CA GLU A 64 -7.16 -9.29 11.66
C GLU A 64 -5.69 -8.91 11.53
N ALA A 65 -5.01 -9.43 10.50
CA ALA A 65 -3.62 -9.12 10.27
C ALA A 65 -3.41 -7.63 9.97
N LEU A 66 -4.26 -7.05 9.13
CA LEU A 66 -4.29 -5.61 8.88
C LEU A 66 -4.29 -4.84 10.20
N ALA A 67 -5.14 -5.21 11.16
CA ALA A 67 -5.27 -4.49 12.42
C ALA A 67 -4.15 -4.74 13.45
N THR A 68 -3.45 -5.88 13.39
CA THR A 68 -2.61 -6.36 14.52
C THR A 68 -1.17 -6.68 14.18
N ARG A 69 -0.84 -6.84 12.90
CA ARG A 69 0.47 -7.32 12.46
C ARG A 69 1.45 -6.17 12.25
N PRO A 70 2.69 -6.28 12.77
CA PRO A 70 3.70 -5.21 12.66
C PRO A 70 4.07 -4.87 11.21
N GLU A 71 3.94 -5.84 10.30
CA GLU A 71 4.10 -5.63 8.86
C GLU A 71 3.16 -4.53 8.35
N TRP A 72 1.90 -4.54 8.80
CA TRP A 72 0.92 -3.49 8.46
C TRP A 72 1.16 -2.16 9.19
N ASP A 73 1.82 -2.17 10.35
CA ASP A 73 2.26 -0.93 11.00
C ASP A 73 3.36 -0.25 10.20
N ARG A 74 4.28 -1.03 9.61
CA ARG A 74 5.29 -0.52 8.67
C ARG A 74 4.64 0.08 7.42
N VAL A 75 3.65 -0.60 6.84
CA VAL A 75 2.86 -0.07 5.71
C VAL A 75 2.21 1.26 6.07
N ARG A 76 1.53 1.37 7.22
CA ARG A 76 0.91 2.63 7.67
C ARG A 76 1.93 3.74 7.88
N PHE A 77 3.10 3.42 8.44
CA PHE A 77 4.18 4.39 8.64
C PHE A 77 4.65 4.96 7.29
N LEU A 78 4.92 4.08 6.32
CA LEU A 78 5.36 4.47 4.97
C LEU A 78 4.27 5.25 4.22
N ALA A 79 3.02 4.79 4.28
CA ALA A 79 1.90 5.49 3.66
C ALA A 79 1.72 6.91 4.23
N ARG A 80 1.84 7.09 5.55
CA ARG A 80 1.80 8.44 6.17
C ARG A 80 2.96 9.32 5.73
N ALA A 81 4.16 8.75 5.60
CA ALA A 81 5.32 9.50 5.11
C ALA A 81 5.12 9.94 3.65
N ALA A 82 4.59 9.06 2.79
CA ALA A 82 4.25 9.40 1.41
C ALA A 82 3.14 10.46 1.33
N LEU A 83 2.09 10.35 2.14
CA LEU A 83 0.98 11.31 2.18
C LEU A 83 1.43 12.75 2.52
N ILE A 84 2.49 12.94 3.32
CA ILE A 84 3.02 14.28 3.61
C ILE A 84 3.63 14.94 2.37
N LEU A 85 4.07 14.14 1.40
CA LEU A 85 4.72 14.59 0.17
C LEU A 85 3.74 14.69 -1.01
N LEU A 86 2.51 14.19 -0.85
CA LEU A 86 1.45 14.31 -1.84
C LEU A 86 0.72 15.66 -1.69
N PRO A 87 0.27 16.27 -2.80
CA PRO A 87 -0.41 17.56 -2.79
C PRO A 87 -1.80 17.53 -2.12
#